data_AF-A0A8R1TIU8-F1
#
_entry.id   AF-A0A8R1TIU8-F1
#
_cell.length_a   1.000
_cell.length_b   1.000
_cell.length_c   1.000
_cell.angle_alpha   90.00
_cell.angle_beta   90.00
_cell.angle_gamma   90.00
#
_symmetry.space_group_name_H-M   'P 1'
#
loop_
_entity.id
_entity.type
_entity.pdbx_description
1 polymer ?
#
loop_
_entity_poly.entity_id
_entity_poly.type
_entity_poly.pdbx_seq_one_letter_code
_entity_poly.pdbx_strand_id
1 'polypeptide(L)'
;MRKSGCLFLLLEILQLFAPVNSAVGETVRIHGVLACGGAPVFAARLKLYDGEGLKDDGTTANHEDEFLFQIKNIEPSKLYLTIDHHCDGGILNKQCMRKDQLLFKEITAKRLIYHIGLLELQHSNISHSKILSYIESHNGCQCYEKNLFQNNSISCIKLIKMNQEKSSKINH
;
A
#
# COMPACT_ATOMS: atom_id res chain seq x y z
N MET A 1 24.42 -69.61 6.49
CA MET A 1 23.37 -68.58 6.68
C MET A 1 23.85 -67.28 6.04
N ARG A 2 23.33 -66.93 4.85
CA ARG A 2 23.68 -65.71 4.09
C ARG A 2 22.38 -65.04 3.65
N LYS A 3 21.81 -64.16 4.49
CA LYS A 3 20.64 -63.32 4.15
C LYS A 3 20.68 -61.95 4.86
N SER A 4 21.85 -61.30 4.89
CA SER A 4 22.02 -60.00 5.58
C SER A 4 22.38 -58.83 4.64
N GLY A 5 22.78 -59.11 3.39
CA GLY A 5 23.19 -58.05 2.44
C GLY A 5 22.06 -57.22 1.82
N CYS A 6 20.82 -57.73 1.78
CA CYS A 6 19.70 -57.03 1.13
C CYS A 6 19.09 -55.92 2.00
N LEU A 7 19.27 -55.99 3.32
CA LEU A 7 18.68 -55.02 4.25
C LEU A 7 19.46 -53.69 4.28
N PHE A 8 20.76 -53.70 3.97
CA PHE A 8 21.59 -52.49 3.94
C PHE A 8 21.32 -51.61 2.71
N LEU A 9 21.00 -52.21 1.55
CA LEU A 9 20.71 -51.48 0.31
C LEU A 9 19.39 -50.68 0.37
N LEU A 10 18.40 -51.13 1.16
CA LEU A 10 17.13 -50.41 1.33
C LEU A 10 17.26 -49.16 2.21
N LEU A 11 18.26 -49.12 3.11
CA LEU A 11 18.45 -47.98 4.02
C LEU A 11 19.15 -46.79 3.35
N GLU A 12 20.03 -47.03 2.36
CA GLU A 12 20.69 -45.95 1.60
C GLU A 12 19.73 -45.26 0.61
N ILE A 13 18.75 -45.98 0.06
CA ILE A 13 17.75 -45.39 -0.87
C ILE A 13 16.80 -44.44 -0.13
N LEU A 14 16.55 -44.66 1.17
CA LEU A 14 15.65 -43.80 1.96
C LEU A 14 16.27 -42.43 2.30
N GLN A 15 17.60 -42.28 2.24
CA GLN A 15 18.28 -41.00 2.50
C GLN A 15 18.34 -40.08 1.28
N LEU A 16 18.04 -40.58 0.08
CA LEU A 16 17.99 -39.79 -1.15
C LEU A 16 16.72 -38.93 -1.29
N PHE A 17 15.73 -39.15 -0.41
CA PHE A 17 14.50 -38.35 -0.34
C PHE A 17 14.41 -37.62 0.99
N ALA A 18 15.44 -36.86 1.38
CA ALA A 18 15.23 -35.83 2.39
C ALA A 18 14.17 -34.86 1.85
N PRO A 19 12.99 -34.72 2.49
CA PRO A 19 11.99 -33.77 2.03
C PRO A 19 12.60 -32.38 2.17
N VAL A 20 12.86 -31.72 1.04
CA VAL A 20 13.19 -30.30 1.02
C VAL A 20 11.93 -29.57 1.47
N ASN A 21 11.80 -29.39 2.78
CA ASN A 21 10.81 -28.50 3.37
C ASN A 21 11.24 -27.07 3.05
N SER A 22 11.08 -26.66 1.80
CA SER A 22 11.03 -25.26 1.43
C SER A 22 9.78 -24.71 2.09
N ALA A 23 9.93 -24.12 3.28
CA ALA A 23 8.88 -23.34 3.89
C ALA A 23 8.47 -22.27 2.88
N VAL A 24 7.32 -22.47 2.22
CA VAL A 24 6.77 -21.52 1.27
C VAL A 24 6.40 -20.29 2.08
N GLY A 25 7.26 -19.28 2.06
CA GLY A 25 7.01 -18.04 2.78
C GLY A 25 5.73 -17.40 2.29
N GLU A 26 5.05 -16.74 3.22
CA GLU A 26 3.74 -16.18 2.98
C GLU A 26 3.80 -15.16 1.83
N THR A 27 2.79 -15.20 0.97
CA THR A 27 2.71 -14.34 -0.20
C THR A 27 1.55 -13.38 -0.03
N VAL A 28 1.83 -12.09 -0.15
CA VAL A 28 0.81 -11.04 -0.10
C VAL A 28 0.78 -10.33 -1.44
N ARG A 29 -0.43 -10.14 -1.95
CA ARG A 29 -0.73 -9.29 -3.09
C ARG A 29 -1.61 -8.14 -2.62
N ILE A 30 -1.21 -6.90 -2.88
CA ILE A 30 -1.98 -5.70 -2.55
C ILE A 30 -2.21 -4.92 -3.82
N HIS A 31 -3.46 -4.55 -4.10
CA HIS A 31 -3.86 -3.83 -5.29
C HIS A 31 -4.86 -2.72 -4.95
N GLY A 32 -4.72 -1.57 -5.60
CA GLY A 32 -5.68 -0.49 -5.47
C GLY A 32 -5.43 0.62 -6.49
N VAL A 33 -6.37 1.57 -6.54
CA VAL A 33 -6.34 2.76 -7.39
C VAL A 33 -6.36 3.99 -6.50
N LEU A 34 -5.53 5.00 -6.80
CA LEU A 34 -5.46 6.24 -6.00
C LEU A 34 -6.27 7.37 -6.64
N ALA A 35 -7.05 8.08 -5.82
CA ALA A 35 -7.74 9.30 -6.23
C ALA A 35 -7.58 10.44 -5.21
N CYS A 36 -7.76 11.67 -5.68
CA CYS A 36 -7.76 12.90 -4.91
C CYS A 36 -8.90 13.79 -5.42
N GLY A 37 -9.99 13.88 -4.67
CA GLY A 37 -11.19 14.61 -5.11
C GLY A 37 -11.77 14.04 -6.41
N GLY A 38 -11.68 12.71 -6.58
CA GLY A 38 -12.06 12.02 -7.82
C GLY A 38 -11.06 12.14 -8.97
N ALA A 39 -10.02 12.98 -8.85
CA ALA A 39 -8.96 13.05 -9.84
C ALA A 39 -7.90 11.96 -9.58
N PRO A 40 -7.34 11.34 -10.62
CA PRO A 40 -6.30 10.34 -10.44
C PRO A 40 -4.99 10.93 -9.90
N VAL A 41 -4.26 10.17 -9.07
CA VAL A 41 -3.05 10.65 -8.36
C VAL A 41 -1.78 10.02 -8.94
N PHE A 42 -1.35 10.54 -10.07
CA PHE A 42 -0.11 10.14 -10.71
C PHE A 42 1.12 10.38 -9.82
N ALA A 43 2.09 9.48 -9.93
CA ALA A 43 3.40 9.56 -9.26
C ALA A 43 3.36 9.62 -7.72
N ALA A 44 2.26 9.20 -7.10
CA ALA A 44 2.28 8.85 -5.69
C ALA A 44 3.34 7.75 -5.45
N ARG A 45 4.14 7.91 -4.41
CA ARG A 45 5.19 6.95 -4.05
C ARG A 45 4.69 6.07 -2.92
N LEU A 46 4.64 4.77 -3.17
CA LEU A 46 4.16 3.80 -2.22
C LEU A 46 5.33 2.98 -1.68
N LYS A 47 5.33 2.72 -0.38
CA LYS A 47 6.30 1.84 0.27
C LYS A 47 5.59 0.85 1.16
N LEU A 48 5.97 -0.42 1.05
CA LEU A 48 5.42 -1.52 1.82
C LEU A 48 6.40 -1.98 2.90
N TYR A 49 5.85 -2.17 4.10
CA TYR A 49 6.58 -2.59 5.28
C TYR A 49 5.89 -3.76 5.95
N ASP A 50 6.67 -4.53 6.71
CA ASP A 50 6.17 -5.46 7.72
C ASP A 50 6.87 -5.24 9.07
N GLY A 51 6.77 -6.23 9.97
CA GLY A 51 7.38 -6.17 11.29
C GLY A 51 8.90 -6.13 11.31
N GLU A 52 9.56 -6.52 10.23
CA GLU A 52 11.03 -6.51 10.10
C GLU A 52 11.55 -5.24 9.42
N GLY A 53 10.67 -4.48 8.77
CA GLY A 53 11.00 -3.20 8.15
C GLY A 53 10.53 -3.09 6.71
N LEU A 54 11.30 -2.34 5.91
CA LEU A 54 10.97 -2.03 4.53
C LEU A 54 11.10 -3.28 3.64
N LYS A 55 10.06 -3.57 2.85
CA LYS A 55 10.03 -4.70 1.90
C LYS A 55 9.99 -4.28 0.44
N ASP A 56 9.42 -3.11 0.14
CA ASP A 56 9.42 -2.51 -1.20
C ASP A 56 9.28 -0.99 -1.10
N ASP A 57 10.10 -0.22 -1.80
CA ASP A 57 10.06 1.25 -1.82
C ASP A 57 9.99 1.89 -3.22
N GLY A 58 9.70 1.08 -4.25
CA GLY A 58 9.81 1.50 -5.65
C GLY A 58 8.48 1.57 -6.40
N THR A 59 7.38 1.21 -5.75
CA THR A 59 6.09 1.17 -6.43
C THR A 59 5.51 2.58 -6.56
N THR A 60 5.50 3.10 -7.78
CA THR A 60 4.69 4.27 -8.14
C THR A 60 3.38 3.80 -8.76
N ALA A 61 2.28 4.52 -8.49
CA ALA A 61 1.05 4.31 -9.23
C ALA A 61 1.32 4.44 -10.74
N ASN A 62 0.77 3.52 -11.53
CA ASN A 62 0.99 3.45 -12.98
C ASN A 62 0.22 4.59 -13.71
N HIS A 63 0.17 4.54 -15.04
CA HIS A 63 -0.55 5.54 -15.85
C HIS A 63 -2.08 5.44 -15.78
N GLU A 64 -2.60 4.44 -15.07
CA GLU A 64 -4.01 4.27 -14.71
C GLU A 64 -4.24 4.48 -13.20
N ASP A 65 -3.21 5.00 -12.50
CA ASP A 65 -3.23 5.31 -11.07
C ASP A 65 -3.37 4.09 -10.16
N GLU A 66 -3.12 2.91 -10.74
CA GLU A 66 -3.12 1.64 -10.04
C GLU A 66 -1.74 1.36 -9.43
N PHE A 67 -1.75 0.76 -8.25
CA PHE A 67 -0.55 0.21 -7.63
C PHE A 67 -0.75 -1.28 -7.36
N LEU A 68 0.33 -2.03 -7.49
CA LEU A 68 0.36 -3.47 -7.24
C LEU A 68 1.64 -3.83 -6.47
N PHE A 69 1.47 -4.42 -5.30
CA PHE A 69 2.52 -5.14 -4.60
C PHE A 69 2.28 -6.64 -4.73
N GLN A 70 3.34 -7.40 -5.00
CA GLN A 70 3.33 -8.85 -4.92
C GLN A 70 4.62 -9.33 -4.28
N ILE A 71 4.58 -9.57 -2.97
CA ILE A 71 5.76 -9.90 -2.16
C ILE A 71 5.62 -11.30 -1.58
N LYS A 72 6.74 -12.04 -1.56
CA LYS A 72 6.90 -13.32 -0.87
C LYS A 72 7.75 -13.13 0.38
N ASN A 73 7.63 -14.04 1.34
CA ASN A 73 8.41 -14.03 2.58
C ASN A 73 8.19 -12.73 3.39
N ILE A 74 6.92 -12.40 3.63
CA ILE A 74 6.49 -11.21 4.38
C ILE A 74 5.78 -11.63 5.66
N GLU A 75 5.89 -10.86 6.74
CA GLU A 75 5.16 -11.05 8.00
C GLU A 75 3.80 -10.29 7.94
N PRO A 76 2.68 -10.94 7.60
CA PRO A 76 1.46 -10.20 7.30
C PRO A 76 0.82 -9.58 8.55
N SER A 77 1.10 -10.12 9.74
CA SER A 77 0.54 -9.64 11.01
C SER A 77 0.87 -8.17 11.32
N LYS A 78 1.92 -7.61 10.70
CA LYS A 78 2.40 -6.23 10.91
C LYS A 78 2.55 -5.45 9.60
N LEU A 79 1.73 -5.78 8.62
CA LEU A 79 1.79 -5.16 7.31
C LEU A 79 1.27 -3.72 7.35
N TYR A 80 2.03 -2.79 6.79
CA TYR A 80 1.56 -1.42 6.54
C TYR A 80 2.18 -0.81 5.29
N LEU A 81 1.45 0.12 4.70
CA LEU A 81 1.83 0.86 3.50
C LEU A 81 1.95 2.34 3.84
N THR A 82 2.95 3.02 3.30
CA THR A 82 2.98 4.50 3.30
C THR A 82 2.79 5.02 1.89
N ILE A 83 2.09 6.14 1.75
CA ILE A 83 1.81 6.79 0.47
C ILE A 83 2.23 8.26 0.56
N ASP A 84 3.27 8.65 -0.18
CA ASP A 84 3.65 10.05 -0.34
C ASP A 84 3.00 10.62 -1.62
N HIS A 85 2.22 11.70 -1.50
CA HIS A 85 1.47 12.27 -2.62
C HIS A 85 1.15 13.76 -2.45
N HIS A 86 0.61 14.38 -3.50
CA HIS A 86 0.40 15.83 -3.60
C HIS A 86 -1.07 16.26 -3.44
N CYS A 87 -1.92 15.46 -2.79
CA CYS A 87 -3.34 15.81 -2.64
C CYS A 87 -3.54 16.80 -1.50
N ASP A 88 -4.08 17.96 -1.82
CA ASP A 88 -4.39 19.05 -0.90
C ASP A 88 -5.89 19.35 -0.94
N GLY A 89 -6.66 18.61 -0.14
CA GLY A 89 -8.11 18.82 -0.02
C GLY A 89 -8.91 18.52 -1.29
N GLY A 90 -8.46 17.56 -2.11
CA GLY A 90 -9.10 17.19 -3.38
C GLY A 90 -8.50 17.88 -4.60
N ILE A 91 -7.38 18.60 -4.42
CA ILE A 91 -6.63 19.25 -5.49
C ILE A 91 -5.20 18.71 -5.51
N LEU A 92 -4.65 18.43 -6.68
CA LEU A 92 -3.22 18.13 -6.82
C LEU A 92 -2.38 19.41 -6.73
N ASN A 93 -1.68 19.58 -5.62
CA ASN A 93 -0.84 20.73 -5.33
C ASN A 93 0.62 20.29 -5.12
N LYS A 94 1.52 20.65 -6.04
CA LYS A 94 2.94 20.29 -5.96
C LYS A 94 3.66 20.83 -4.72
N GLN A 95 3.12 21.86 -4.08
CA GLN A 95 3.68 22.40 -2.83
C GLN A 95 3.25 21.60 -1.59
N CYS A 96 2.17 20.82 -1.70
CA CYS A 96 1.74 19.91 -0.66
C CYS A 96 2.47 18.58 -0.83
N MET A 97 3.13 18.12 0.22
CA MET A 97 3.62 16.75 0.34
C MET A 97 2.97 16.10 1.55
N ARG A 98 1.96 15.27 1.26
CA ARG A 98 1.24 14.51 2.27
C ARG A 98 1.69 13.06 2.27
N LYS A 99 1.84 12.52 3.47
CA LYS A 99 2.16 11.13 3.73
C LYS A 99 1.03 10.49 4.51
N ASP A 100 0.39 9.48 3.92
CA ASP A 100 -0.56 8.62 4.61
C ASP A 100 0.07 7.30 5.01
N GLN A 101 -0.46 6.70 6.07
CA GLN A 101 -0.15 5.35 6.48
C GLN A 101 -1.42 4.50 6.49
N LEU A 102 -1.34 3.34 5.83
CA LEU A 102 -2.40 2.34 5.76
C LEU A 102 -1.96 1.12 6.55
N LEU A 103 -2.66 0.82 7.64
CA LEU A 103 -2.48 -0.38 8.45
C LEU A 103 -3.48 -1.44 8.02
N PHE A 104 -3.01 -2.65 7.75
CA PHE A 104 -3.87 -3.77 7.35
C PHE A 104 -4.30 -4.56 8.59
N LYS A 105 -5.60 -4.78 8.74
CA LYS A 105 -6.21 -5.48 9.88
C LYS A 105 -6.28 -7.00 9.63
N GLU A 106 -6.21 -7.74 10.74
CA GLU A 106 -6.65 -9.14 10.87
C GLU A 106 -6.05 -10.09 9.83
N ILE A 107 -4.73 -10.07 9.71
CA ILE A 107 -4.04 -10.87 8.71
C ILE A 107 -3.65 -12.23 9.29
N THR A 108 -4.48 -13.25 9.03
CA THR A 108 -4.32 -14.62 9.61
C THR A 108 -4.04 -15.71 8.58
N ALA A 109 -4.04 -15.41 7.28
CA ALA A 109 -3.92 -16.40 6.21
C ALA A 109 -2.52 -16.43 5.56
N LYS A 110 -2.04 -17.62 5.16
CA LYS A 110 -0.71 -17.80 4.52
C LYS A 110 -0.57 -17.19 3.11
N ARG A 111 -1.70 -16.92 2.47
CA ARG A 111 -1.78 -16.23 1.16
C ARG A 111 -2.91 -15.23 1.22
N LEU A 112 -2.58 -13.96 1.01
CA LEU A 112 -3.58 -12.89 1.01
C LEU A 112 -3.56 -12.08 -0.26
N ILE A 113 -4.76 -11.78 -0.74
CA ILE A 113 -5.01 -10.81 -1.78
C ILE A 113 -5.83 -9.69 -1.15
N TYR A 114 -5.23 -8.51 -1.02
CA TYR A 114 -5.88 -7.28 -0.61
C TYR A 114 -6.24 -6.48 -1.84
N HIS A 115 -7.52 -6.52 -2.21
CA HIS A 115 -8.07 -5.59 -3.20
C HIS A 115 -8.69 -4.41 -2.46
N ILE A 116 -7.97 -3.29 -2.42
CA ILE A 116 -8.39 -2.05 -1.74
C ILE A 116 -9.50 -1.35 -2.53
N GLY A 117 -9.53 -1.54 -3.85
CA GLY A 117 -10.40 -0.78 -4.73
C GLY A 117 -9.90 0.65 -4.87
N LEU A 118 -10.82 1.61 -4.83
CA LEU A 118 -10.51 3.03 -4.89
C LEU A 118 -10.11 3.56 -3.51
N LEU A 119 -8.94 4.18 -3.41
CA LEU A 119 -8.47 4.88 -2.24
C LEU A 119 -8.54 6.40 -2.46
N GLU A 120 -9.59 7.03 -1.94
CA GLU A 120 -9.80 8.48 -2.03
C GLU A 120 -9.00 9.21 -0.95
N LEU A 121 -7.87 9.78 -1.37
CA LEU A 121 -6.91 10.45 -0.51
C LEU A 121 -7.41 11.81 -0.01
N GLN A 122 -8.45 12.44 -0.56
CA GLN A 122 -8.91 13.73 -0.01
C GLN A 122 -9.20 13.69 1.50
N HIS A 123 -9.75 12.57 1.99
CA HIS A 123 -10.18 12.42 3.38
C HIS A 123 -9.06 11.95 4.30
N SER A 124 -9.11 12.38 5.56
CA SER A 124 -8.10 12.01 6.58
C SER A 124 -8.28 10.61 7.14
N ASN A 125 -9.50 10.04 7.07
CA ASN A 125 -9.81 8.70 7.53
C ASN A 125 -10.63 7.99 6.46
N ILE A 126 -10.04 6.98 5.83
CA ILE A 126 -10.74 6.09 4.91
C ILE A 126 -11.22 4.89 5.72
N SER A 127 -12.54 4.80 5.92
CA SER A 127 -13.13 3.64 6.60
C SER A 127 -13.22 2.49 5.62
N HIS A 128 -12.27 1.56 5.72
CA HIS A 128 -12.30 0.29 5.00
C HIS A 128 -12.31 -0.85 6.02
N SER A 129 -13.09 -1.91 5.77
CA SER A 129 -13.28 -3.00 6.74
C SER A 129 -11.97 -3.66 7.16
N LYS A 130 -10.99 -3.70 6.26
CA LYS A 130 -9.68 -4.34 6.48
C LYS A 130 -8.50 -3.38 6.61
N ILE A 131 -8.72 -2.06 6.52
CA ILE A 131 -7.62 -1.08 6.49
C ILE A 131 -7.97 0.09 7.39
N LEU A 132 -7.00 0.55 8.16
CA LEU A 132 -7.04 1.86 8.81
C LEU A 132 -6.09 2.79 8.06
N SER A 133 -6.59 3.93 7.62
CA SER A 133 -5.78 4.97 6.99
C SER A 133 -5.74 6.19 7.90
N TYR A 134 -4.57 6.81 8.04
CA TYR A 134 -4.42 8.12 8.67
C TYR A 134 -3.29 8.91 8.03
N ILE A 135 -3.37 10.23 8.19
CA ILE A 135 -2.32 11.16 7.74
C ILE A 135 -1.17 11.15 8.76
N GLU A 136 0.01 10.74 8.32
CA GLU A 136 1.25 10.80 9.11
C GLU A 136 1.82 12.23 9.09
N SER A 137 1.87 12.87 7.92
CA SER A 137 2.32 14.27 7.76
C SER A 137 1.72 14.96 6.52
N HIS A 138 1.74 16.29 6.48
CA HIS A 138 1.13 17.10 5.40
C HIS A 138 1.89 18.41 5.12
N ASN A 139 3.18 18.32 4.84
CA ASN A 139 4.03 19.50 4.67
C ASN A 139 3.59 20.37 3.48
N GLY A 140 3.36 21.65 3.73
CA GLY A 140 2.95 22.61 2.69
C GLY A 140 1.51 22.48 2.20
N CYS A 141 0.71 21.59 2.80
CA CYS A 141 -0.69 21.42 2.46
C CYS A 141 -1.56 22.46 3.18
N GLN A 142 -2.47 23.11 2.46
CA GLN A 142 -3.28 24.22 2.98
C GLN A 142 -4.62 23.76 3.56
N CYS A 143 -5.06 22.56 3.19
CA CYS A 143 -6.35 22.00 3.59
C CYS A 143 -6.27 21.10 4.81
N TYR A 144 -5.10 20.90 5.41
CA TYR A 144 -4.94 20.04 6.57
C TYR A 144 -4.35 20.82 7.75
N GLU A 145 -4.93 20.62 8.93
CA GLU A 145 -4.41 21.15 10.19
C GLU A 145 -4.45 20.03 11.22
N LYS A 146 -3.34 19.82 11.95
CA LYS A 146 -3.20 18.73 12.94
C LYS A 146 -3.64 17.37 12.38
N ASN A 147 -3.28 17.08 11.12
CA ASN A 147 -3.58 15.83 10.41
C ASN A 147 -5.09 15.60 10.16
N LEU A 148 -5.90 16.65 10.23
CA LEU A 148 -7.34 16.62 9.95
C LEU A 148 -7.65 17.50 8.75
N PHE A 149 -8.54 17.01 7.89
CA PHE A 149 -9.03 17.78 6.74
C PHE A 149 -9.92 18.95 7.21
N GLN A 150 -9.55 20.18 6.84
CA GLN A 150 -10.24 21.42 7.19
C GLN A 150 -10.91 22.03 5.94
N ASN A 151 -12.01 21.41 5.50
CA ASN A 151 -12.74 21.88 4.30
C ASN A 151 -13.38 23.28 4.44
N ASN A 152 -13.50 23.76 5.67
CA ASN A 152 -14.02 25.08 6.02
C ASN A 152 -12.93 26.14 6.25
N SER A 153 -11.65 25.75 6.18
CA SER A 153 -10.55 26.71 6.30
C SER A 153 -10.58 27.70 5.13
N ILE A 154 -10.37 28.99 5.43
CA ILE A 154 -10.29 30.05 4.43
C ILE A 154 -9.19 29.75 3.41
N SER A 155 -8.03 29.23 3.85
CA SER A 155 -6.93 28.85 2.95
C SER A 155 -7.36 27.75 1.99
N CYS A 156 -7.99 26.69 2.50
CA CYS A 156 -8.45 25.57 1.71
C CYS A 156 -9.53 25.98 0.69
N ILE A 157 -10.54 26.73 1.14
CA ILE A 157 -11.61 27.25 0.27
C ILE A 157 -11.01 28.09 -0.86
N LYS A 158 -10.04 28.95 -0.54
CA LYS A 158 -9.35 29.78 -1.55
C LYS A 158 -8.58 28.92 -2.55
N LEU A 159 -7.84 27.90 -2.07
CA LEU A 159 -7.11 26.96 -2.93
C LEU A 159 -8.05 26.24 -3.90
N ILE A 160 -9.17 25.72 -3.42
CA ILE A 160 -10.16 25.00 -4.23
C ILE A 160 -10.74 25.94 -5.30
N LYS A 161 -11.18 27.14 -4.91
CA LYS A 161 -11.73 28.14 -5.86
C LYS A 161 -10.73 28.51 -6.95
N MET A 162 -9.49 28.81 -6.57
CA MET A 162 -8.43 29.15 -7.52
C MET A 162 -8.16 28.04 -8.54
N ASN A 163 -8.28 26.77 -8.14
CA ASN A 163 -8.09 25.64 -9.06
C ASN A 163 -9.32 25.39 -9.94
N GLN A 164 -10.54 25.57 -9.40
CA GLN A 164 -11.76 25.51 -10.21
C GLN A 164 -11.75 26.55 -11.36
N GLU A 165 -11.31 27.78 -11.07
CA GLU A 165 -11.16 28.84 -12.08
C GLU A 165 -10.07 28.56 -13.12
N LYS A 166 -9.01 27.82 -12.76
CA LYS A 166 -7.99 27.40 -13.73
C LYS A 166 -8.56 26.34 -14.68
N SER A 167 -9.29 25.36 -14.17
CA SER A 167 -9.87 24.30 -14.98
C SER A 167 -10.93 24.83 -15.96
N SER A 168 -11.69 25.87 -15.61
CA SER A 168 -12.66 26.47 -16.53
C SER A 168 -12.01 27.25 -17.68
N LYS A 169 -10.81 27.79 -17.50
CA LYS A 169 -10.08 28.54 -18.54
C LYS A 169 -9.37 27.67 -19.57
N ILE A 170 -9.09 26.41 -19.25
CA ILE A 170 -8.41 25.48 -20.16
C ILE A 170 -9.39 24.91 -21.20
N ASN A 171 -10.70 24.97 -20.92
CA ASN A 171 -11.76 24.44 -21.79
C ASN A 171 -12.37 25.51 -22.73
N HIS A 172 -11.72 26.66 -22.88
CA HIS A 172 -12.09 27.75 -23.80
C HIS A 172 -10.89 28.14 -24.67
#